data_AF-A0A2A2QR99-F1
#
_entry.id   AF-A0A2A2QR99-F1
#
_cell.length_a   1.000
_cell.length_b   1.000
_cell.length_c   1.000
_cell.angle_alpha   90.00
_cell.angle_beta   90.00
_cell.angle_gamma   90.00
#
_symmetry.space_group_name_H-M   'P 1'
#
loop_
_entity.id
_entity.type
_entity.pdbx_description
1 polymer ?
#
loop_
_entity_poly.entity_id
_entity_poly.type
_entity_poly.pdbx_seq_one_letter_code
_entity_poly.pdbx_strand_id
1 'polypeptide(L)'
;MTFRLSSAAALIALLFSSCASDSDLTVLSKSRATSSSGGMARSGGIVHGCAVYTTAQPSASLAPQAAGKPKDKHGMAFYKPSERTRLVRTTAYTCSEDDHIEYGSMNAAGTPLRYTDRVRSAAADWAVYPVGTVFRIKGMKQLFVVDDYGSALTGTNTVDIYTPCKSHMNTWGRRNVELTVVQWGSYARSAEILSKRVHHPHCAQMYAAINRLTSGQTASTAAR
;
A
#
# COMPACT_ATOMS: atom_id res chain seq x y z
N MET A 1 63.96 -8.97 -10.47
CA MET A 1 63.94 -9.69 -9.19
C MET A 1 62.51 -9.96 -8.80
N THR A 2 62.13 -11.23 -8.89
CA THR A 2 60.86 -11.83 -8.47
C THR A 2 60.80 -11.96 -6.96
N PHE A 3 59.65 -11.71 -6.33
CA PHE A 3 59.17 -12.53 -5.21
C PHE A 3 57.63 -12.47 -5.14
N ARG A 4 57.00 -13.62 -5.42
CA ARG A 4 55.67 -13.97 -4.95
C ARG A 4 55.82 -14.56 -3.55
N LEU A 5 54.92 -14.23 -2.63
CA LEU A 5 54.59 -15.12 -1.51
C LEU A 5 53.07 -15.19 -1.35
N SER A 6 52.57 -16.39 -1.59
CA SER A 6 51.27 -16.87 -1.16
C SER A 6 51.28 -17.10 0.36
N SER A 7 50.16 -16.84 1.04
CA SER A 7 49.81 -17.59 2.25
C SER A 7 48.30 -17.64 2.39
N ALA A 8 47.79 -18.84 2.20
CA ALA A 8 46.49 -19.27 2.67
C ALA A 8 46.61 -19.63 4.16
N ALA A 9 45.63 -19.26 4.98
CA ALA A 9 45.39 -19.83 6.28
C ALA A 9 43.88 -19.87 6.56
N ALA A 10 43.49 -20.93 7.25
CA ALA A 10 42.16 -21.50 7.31
C ALA A 10 41.31 -20.97 8.48
N LEU A 11 40.00 -20.85 8.23
CA LEU A 11 38.91 -21.51 8.98
C LEU A 11 38.82 -21.27 10.50
N ILE A 12 37.89 -20.40 10.93
CA ILE A 12 37.12 -20.57 12.17
C ILE A 12 35.68 -20.09 11.92
N ALA A 13 34.74 -21.03 12.00
CA ALA A 13 33.32 -20.76 12.09
C ALA A 13 32.98 -20.31 13.52
N LEU A 14 32.26 -19.20 13.67
CA LEU A 14 31.54 -18.87 14.90
C LEU A 14 30.06 -18.74 14.58
N LEU A 15 29.35 -19.82 14.88
CA LEU A 15 27.90 -19.88 15.01
C LEU A 15 27.51 -19.08 16.25
N PHE A 16 26.91 -17.91 16.08
CA PHE A 16 26.08 -17.32 17.12
C PHE A 16 24.63 -17.73 16.89
N SER A 17 24.27 -18.83 17.56
CA SER A 17 22.89 -19.16 17.89
C SER A 17 22.39 -18.13 18.92
N SER A 18 21.31 -17.44 18.58
CA SER A 18 20.52 -16.67 19.54
C SER A 18 19.06 -16.93 19.25
N CYS A 19 18.50 -17.86 20.02
CA CYS A 19 17.07 -18.08 20.17
C CYS A 19 16.42 -16.77 20.64
N ALA A 20 15.53 -16.21 19.83
CA ALA A 20 14.55 -15.23 20.31
C ALA A 20 13.17 -15.87 20.13
N SER A 21 12.53 -16.08 21.27
CA SER A 21 11.32 -16.85 21.47
C SER A 21 10.16 -16.38 20.61
N ASP A 22 9.56 -17.33 19.90
CA ASP A 22 8.19 -17.26 19.38
C ASP A 22 7.22 -17.00 20.55
N SER A 23 6.44 -15.94 20.45
CA SER A 23 5.21 -15.76 21.24
C SER A 23 4.25 -14.86 20.48
N ASP A 24 3.18 -15.48 19.99
CA ASP A 24 1.88 -14.90 19.63
C ASP A 24 1.80 -13.95 18.42
N LEU A 25 2.08 -14.51 17.24
CA LEU A 25 1.36 -14.13 16.01
C LEU A 25 0.04 -14.93 15.95
N THR A 26 -1.05 -14.35 16.44
CA THR A 26 -2.39 -14.91 16.21
C THR A 26 -2.78 -14.72 14.74
N VAL A 27 -2.32 -15.66 13.89
CA VAL A 27 -2.88 -15.89 12.57
C VAL A 27 -4.25 -16.53 12.78
N LEU A 28 -5.31 -15.73 12.69
CA LEU A 28 -6.67 -16.22 12.81
C LEU A 28 -7.00 -17.16 11.65
N SER A 29 -7.02 -18.46 11.93
CA SER A 29 -7.48 -19.49 11.00
C SER A 29 -9.02 -19.54 11.00
N LYS A 30 -9.58 -19.69 9.79
CA LYS A 30 -11.00 -19.56 9.49
C LYS A 30 -11.73 -20.85 9.82
N SER A 31 -12.43 -20.92 10.94
CA SER A 31 -13.56 -21.83 11.09
C SER A 31 -14.57 -21.31 12.11
N ARG A 32 -15.86 -21.49 11.76
CA ARG A 32 -17.08 -21.25 12.56
C ARG A 32 -17.67 -19.83 12.55
N ALA A 33 -18.47 -19.56 11.53
CA ALA A 33 -19.55 -18.57 11.61
C ALA A 33 -20.83 -19.20 11.04
N THR A 34 -21.54 -19.95 11.88
CA THR A 34 -22.91 -20.39 11.64
C THR A 34 -23.88 -19.27 12.02
N SER A 35 -24.82 -19.00 11.12
CA SER A 35 -25.91 -18.04 11.20
C SER A 35 -26.83 -18.26 12.40
N SER A 36 -27.25 -17.17 13.07
CA SER A 36 -28.61 -17.06 13.60
C SER A 36 -29.05 -15.60 13.68
N SER A 37 -30.30 -15.40 13.27
CA SER A 37 -31.09 -14.16 13.20
C SER A 37 -31.72 -13.81 14.54
N GLY A 38 -31.81 -12.52 14.88
CA GLY A 38 -32.65 -12.02 15.97
C GLY A 38 -32.39 -10.53 16.24
N GLY A 39 -33.44 -9.71 16.23
CA GLY A 39 -33.35 -8.25 16.24
C GLY A 39 -33.28 -7.57 17.62
N MET A 40 -33.39 -6.22 17.54
CA MET A 40 -33.67 -5.20 18.57
C MET A 40 -32.51 -4.47 19.29
N ALA A 41 -32.37 -3.19 18.89
CA ALA A 41 -32.07 -1.94 19.62
C ALA A 41 -31.20 -1.87 20.90
N ARG A 42 -30.18 -0.99 20.79
CA ARG A 42 -29.61 0.00 21.75
C ARG A 42 -29.11 -0.48 23.13
N SER A 43 -27.80 -0.54 23.28
CA SER A 43 -27.02 0.06 24.40
C SER A 43 -25.53 -0.17 24.13
N GLY A 44 -24.67 0.77 24.57
CA GLY A 44 -23.21 0.67 24.41
C GLY A 44 -22.65 -0.57 25.10
N GLY A 45 -21.99 -1.43 24.32
CA GLY A 45 -21.33 -2.65 24.77
C GLY A 45 -20.61 -3.30 23.59
N ILE A 46 -19.44 -3.86 23.85
CA ILE A 46 -18.48 -4.41 22.88
C ILE A 46 -19.18 -5.32 21.86
N VAL A 47 -19.23 -4.86 20.59
CA VAL A 47 -19.68 -5.69 19.47
C VAL A 47 -18.50 -6.55 19.05
N HIS A 48 -18.61 -7.86 19.27
CA HIS A 48 -17.62 -8.84 18.83
C HIS A 48 -17.36 -8.68 17.31
N GLY A 49 -16.13 -8.30 16.95
CA GLY A 49 -15.54 -8.63 15.64
C GLY A 49 -15.73 -7.67 14.46
N CYS A 50 -16.28 -6.46 14.63
CA CYS A 50 -16.34 -5.48 13.53
C CYS A 50 -15.33 -4.34 13.75
N ALA A 51 -14.35 -4.19 12.87
CA ALA A 51 -13.39 -3.08 12.94
C ALA A 51 -14.09 -1.71 12.88
N VAL A 52 -13.92 -0.90 13.92
CA VAL A 52 -14.32 0.52 13.91
C VAL A 52 -13.20 1.35 13.30
N TYR A 53 -13.41 1.87 12.10
CA TYR A 53 -12.48 2.81 11.47
C TYR A 53 -12.83 4.25 11.86
N THR A 54 -11.97 4.86 12.68
CA THR A 54 -12.06 6.30 12.97
C THR A 54 -11.09 7.06 12.08
N THR A 55 -11.60 7.72 11.06
CA THR A 55 -10.85 8.70 10.25
C THR A 55 -11.29 10.10 10.66
N ALA A 56 -10.34 11.01 10.87
CA ALA A 56 -10.69 12.41 11.11
C ALA A 56 -11.09 13.10 9.80
N GLN A 57 -11.91 14.15 9.91
CA GLN A 57 -12.29 14.94 8.74
C GLN A 57 -11.06 15.59 8.08
N PRO A 58 -11.00 15.66 6.74
CA PRO A 58 -9.98 16.42 6.04
C PRO A 58 -9.96 17.87 6.51
N SER A 59 -8.77 18.45 6.56
CA SER A 59 -8.59 19.86 6.90
C SER A 59 -9.33 20.74 5.88
N ALA A 60 -10.01 21.78 6.36
CA ALA A 60 -10.87 22.64 5.53
C ALA A 60 -10.13 23.29 4.35
N SER A 61 -8.81 23.48 4.46
CA SER A 61 -7.97 24.04 3.41
C SER A 61 -7.69 23.08 2.23
N LEU A 62 -7.85 21.77 2.40
CA LEU A 62 -7.44 20.80 1.37
C LEU A 62 -8.39 20.74 0.18
N ALA A 63 -9.69 20.84 0.41
CA ALA A 63 -10.67 20.82 -0.68
C ALA A 63 -10.49 22.02 -1.65
N PRO A 64 -10.32 23.27 -1.17
CA PRO A 64 -9.95 24.40 -2.02
C PRO A 64 -8.63 24.20 -2.77
N GLN A 65 -7.58 23.69 -2.11
CA GLN A 65 -6.29 23.40 -2.75
C GLN A 65 -6.40 22.38 -3.88
N ALA A 66 -7.32 21.41 -3.76
CA ALA A 66 -7.60 20.41 -4.78
C ALA A 66 -8.46 20.93 -5.94
N ALA A 67 -9.25 22.00 -5.74
CA ALA A 67 -10.28 22.41 -6.69
C ALA A 67 -9.74 22.87 -8.05
N GLY A 68 -8.61 23.59 -8.07
CA GLY A 68 -8.00 24.14 -9.28
C GLY A 68 -7.02 23.21 -10.01
N LYS A 69 -6.87 21.96 -9.54
CA LYS A 69 -5.91 21.00 -10.09
C LYS A 69 -6.57 20.09 -11.14
N PRO A 70 -5.81 19.57 -12.13
CA PRO A 70 -6.31 18.51 -13.01
C PRO A 70 -6.81 17.32 -12.19
N LYS A 71 -7.93 16.73 -12.62
CA LYS A 71 -8.58 15.64 -11.91
C LYS A 71 -8.54 14.35 -12.72
N ASP A 72 -8.48 13.22 -12.01
CA ASP A 72 -8.66 11.91 -12.61
C ASP A 72 -10.14 11.55 -12.84
N LYS A 73 -10.38 10.35 -13.38
CA LYS A 73 -11.72 9.79 -13.62
C LYS A 73 -12.57 9.61 -12.37
N HIS A 74 -11.98 9.69 -11.17
CA HIS A 74 -12.67 9.62 -9.88
C HIS A 74 -12.87 11.01 -9.25
N GLY A 75 -12.52 12.09 -9.97
CA GLY A 75 -12.62 13.46 -9.51
C GLY A 75 -11.53 13.87 -8.51
N MET A 76 -10.47 13.07 -8.34
CA MET A 76 -9.37 13.40 -7.44
C MET A 76 -8.28 14.19 -8.14
N ALA A 77 -7.79 15.23 -7.47
CA ALA A 77 -6.73 16.09 -7.97
C ALA A 77 -5.39 15.34 -8.08
N PHE A 78 -4.61 15.65 -9.12
CA PHE A 78 -3.20 15.30 -9.19
C PHE A 78 -2.36 16.32 -8.42
N TYR A 79 -1.40 15.81 -7.64
CA TYR A 79 -0.52 16.60 -6.80
C TYR A 79 0.93 16.42 -7.21
N LYS A 80 1.75 17.45 -7.03
CA LYS A 80 3.20 17.33 -7.19
C LYS A 80 3.77 16.43 -6.07
N PRO A 81 4.88 15.70 -6.30
CA PRO A 81 5.51 14.90 -5.23
C PRO A 81 5.91 15.69 -3.97
N SER A 82 6.15 17.01 -4.09
CA SER A 82 6.41 17.90 -2.95
C SER A 82 5.16 18.18 -2.10
N GLU A 83 3.95 18.07 -2.67
CA GLU A 83 2.68 18.25 -1.97
C GLU A 83 2.31 16.94 -1.26
N ARG A 84 2.79 16.77 -0.04
CA ARG A 84 2.67 15.49 0.70
C ARG A 84 1.31 15.28 1.37
N THR A 85 0.63 16.35 1.76
CA THR A 85 -0.72 16.26 2.35
C THR A 85 -1.76 16.50 1.25
N ARG A 86 -2.68 15.56 1.10
CA ARG A 86 -3.56 15.44 -0.07
C ARG A 86 -4.97 15.05 0.34
N LEU A 87 -5.97 15.58 -0.37
CA LEU A 87 -7.31 15.02 -0.36
C LEU A 87 -7.36 13.87 -1.37
N VAL A 88 -7.64 12.66 -0.88
CA VAL A 88 -7.56 11.41 -1.64
C VAL A 88 -8.84 10.60 -1.48
N ARG A 89 -9.36 10.07 -2.58
CA ARG A 89 -10.41 9.05 -2.55
C ARG A 89 -9.79 7.74 -2.10
N THR A 90 -10.45 7.06 -1.18
CA THR A 90 -10.03 5.74 -0.72
C THR A 90 -11.18 4.75 -0.70
N THR A 91 -10.85 3.50 -1.03
CA THR A 91 -11.71 2.31 -0.93
C THR A 91 -11.00 1.27 -0.08
N ALA A 92 -11.62 0.09 0.08
CA ALA A 92 -10.97 -1.07 0.65
C ALA A 92 -11.16 -2.28 -0.27
N TYR A 93 -10.21 -3.21 -0.20
CA TYR A 93 -10.26 -4.52 -0.85
C TYR A 93 -9.95 -5.63 0.16
N THR A 94 -10.21 -6.88 -0.21
CA THR A 94 -9.86 -8.05 0.59
C THR A 94 -9.52 -9.24 -0.29
N CYS A 95 -8.51 -10.03 0.07
CA CYS A 95 -8.14 -11.25 -0.67
C CYS A 95 -9.19 -12.39 -0.56
N SER A 96 -10.33 -12.12 0.08
CA SER A 96 -11.47 -13.04 0.21
C SER A 96 -12.58 -12.79 -0.83
N GLU A 97 -12.32 -11.92 -1.81
CA GLU A 97 -13.15 -11.76 -3.01
C GLU A 97 -12.87 -12.90 -4.01
N ASP A 98 -13.91 -13.30 -4.76
CA ASP A 98 -13.90 -14.52 -5.58
C ASP A 98 -12.90 -14.46 -6.76
N ASP A 99 -12.40 -13.26 -7.06
CA ASP A 99 -11.39 -12.91 -8.06
C ASP A 99 -9.93 -12.93 -7.55
N HIS A 100 -9.69 -13.33 -6.30
CA HIS A 100 -8.34 -13.39 -5.69
C HIS A 100 -7.78 -14.80 -5.43
N ILE A 101 -8.42 -15.85 -5.96
CA ILE A 101 -8.03 -17.24 -5.69
C ILE A 101 -6.60 -17.57 -6.22
N GLU A 102 -6.11 -16.89 -7.25
CA GLU A 102 -4.82 -17.21 -7.88
C GLU A 102 -3.58 -16.67 -7.13
N TYR A 103 -3.70 -15.59 -6.34
CA TYR A 103 -2.54 -14.96 -5.64
C TYR A 103 -2.51 -15.18 -4.12
N GLY A 104 -3.55 -15.81 -3.56
CA GLY A 104 -3.63 -16.09 -2.12
C GLY A 104 -3.47 -14.82 -1.27
N SER A 105 -2.58 -14.86 -0.28
CA SER A 105 -2.35 -13.76 0.66
C SER A 105 -1.19 -12.84 0.26
N MET A 106 -0.74 -12.84 -1.00
CA MET A 106 0.41 -12.05 -1.45
C MET A 106 -0.02 -10.76 -2.17
N ASN A 107 0.75 -9.69 -1.96
CA ASN A 107 0.62 -8.43 -2.70
C ASN A 107 1.43 -8.43 -4.01
N ALA A 108 1.20 -7.44 -4.86
CA ALA A 108 1.94 -7.31 -6.12
C ALA A 108 3.47 -7.14 -5.96
N ALA A 109 3.98 -6.71 -4.80
CA ALA A 109 5.40 -6.66 -4.50
C ALA A 109 6.02 -8.04 -4.16
N GLY A 110 5.21 -9.11 -4.08
CA GLY A 110 5.65 -10.48 -3.81
C GLY A 110 5.83 -10.79 -2.33
N THR A 111 5.14 -10.07 -1.44
CA THR A 111 5.19 -10.27 0.01
C THR A 111 3.78 -10.49 0.59
N PRO A 112 3.63 -11.09 1.78
CA PRO A 112 2.31 -11.25 2.37
C PRO A 112 1.61 -9.91 2.64
N LEU A 113 0.30 -9.87 2.40
CA LEU A 113 -0.58 -8.76 2.74
C LEU A 113 -0.55 -8.51 4.25
N ARG A 114 -0.38 -7.24 4.65
CA ARG A 114 -0.23 -6.86 6.07
C ARG A 114 -1.48 -6.17 6.58
N TYR A 115 -1.95 -6.61 7.75
CA TYR A 115 -2.98 -5.92 8.51
C TYR A 115 -2.64 -6.00 10.00
N THR A 116 -1.73 -5.16 10.46
CA THR A 116 -1.35 -5.08 11.87
C THR A 116 -1.84 -3.79 12.53
N ASP A 117 -1.57 -3.65 13.82
CA ASP A 117 -1.79 -2.44 14.61
C ASP A 117 -0.89 -1.27 14.20
N ARG A 118 0.25 -1.58 13.55
CA ARG A 118 1.27 -0.61 13.11
C ARG A 118 1.26 -0.36 11.61
N VAL A 119 1.14 -1.41 10.79
CA VAL A 119 1.34 -1.35 9.34
C VAL A 119 0.23 -2.08 8.60
N ARG A 120 -0.26 -1.46 7.52
CA ARG A 120 -1.26 -2.05 6.62
C ARG A 120 -0.85 -1.93 5.17
N SER A 121 -1.13 -2.96 4.38
CA SER A 121 -0.95 -2.94 2.93
C SER A 121 -1.98 -2.03 2.27
N ALA A 122 -1.59 -1.45 1.13
CA ALA A 122 -2.43 -0.62 0.30
C ALA A 122 -2.08 -0.81 -1.17
N ALA A 123 -3.10 -0.73 -2.01
CA ALA A 123 -2.96 -0.70 -3.46
C ALA A 123 -3.08 0.74 -3.98
N ALA A 124 -2.31 1.06 -5.01
CA ALA A 124 -2.41 2.33 -5.72
C ALA A 124 -1.86 2.20 -7.15
N ASP A 125 -2.00 3.27 -7.93
CA ASP A 125 -1.20 3.44 -9.15
C ASP A 125 0.27 3.72 -8.78
N TRP A 126 1.19 2.86 -9.20
CA TRP A 126 2.62 3.00 -8.91
C TRP A 126 3.34 4.13 -9.66
N ALA A 127 2.72 4.71 -10.71
CA ALA A 127 3.19 5.95 -11.31
C ALA A 127 2.82 7.18 -10.43
N VAL A 128 1.79 7.07 -9.59
CA VAL A 128 1.37 8.13 -8.66
C VAL A 128 1.99 7.95 -7.27
N TYR A 129 1.89 6.74 -6.72
CA TYR A 129 2.49 6.33 -5.45
C TYR A 129 3.36 5.10 -5.70
N PRO A 130 4.65 5.26 -6.01
CA PRO A 130 5.53 4.14 -6.33
C PRO A 130 5.60 3.12 -5.19
N VAL A 131 5.87 1.87 -5.54
CA VAL A 131 5.98 0.76 -4.59
C VAL A 131 6.92 1.13 -3.44
N GLY A 132 6.49 0.83 -2.21
CA GLY A 132 7.15 1.23 -0.97
C GLY A 132 6.76 2.60 -0.44
N THR A 133 5.87 3.35 -1.10
CA THR A 133 5.36 4.62 -0.56
C THR A 133 4.66 4.37 0.76
N VAL A 134 5.04 5.13 1.79
CA VAL A 134 4.45 5.07 3.13
C VAL A 134 3.62 6.32 3.36
N PHE A 135 2.38 6.14 3.81
CA PHE A 135 1.49 7.26 4.13
C PHE A 135 0.70 7.03 5.43
N ARG A 136 0.15 8.12 5.94
CA ARG A 136 -0.81 8.13 7.05
C ARG A 136 -2.15 8.67 6.58
N ILE A 137 -3.21 8.12 7.14
CA ILE A 137 -4.55 8.68 7.03
C ILE A 137 -4.85 9.44 8.32
N LYS A 138 -5.31 10.69 8.21
CA LYS A 138 -5.61 11.53 9.37
C LYS A 138 -6.63 10.86 10.30
N GLY A 139 -6.31 10.84 11.59
CA GLY A 139 -7.12 10.15 12.62
C GLY A 139 -6.78 8.67 12.83
N MET A 140 -5.93 8.08 11.97
CA MET A 140 -5.46 6.70 12.13
C MET A 140 -4.03 6.64 12.69
N LYS A 141 -3.76 5.61 13.49
CA LYS A 141 -2.42 5.36 14.07
C LYS A 141 -1.52 4.57 13.13
N GLN A 142 -2.11 3.76 12.27
CA GLN A 142 -1.40 2.87 11.36
C GLN A 142 -0.67 3.66 10.26
N LEU A 143 0.48 3.13 9.86
CA LEU A 143 1.10 3.43 8.59
C LEU A 143 0.51 2.53 7.51
N PHE A 144 0.37 3.08 6.32
CA PHE A 144 -0.03 2.34 5.13
C PHE A 144 1.14 2.30 4.17
N VAL A 145 1.40 1.14 3.59
CA VAL A 145 2.48 0.94 2.63
C VAL A 145 1.87 0.52 1.31
N VAL A 146 2.22 1.25 0.25
CA VAL A 146 1.86 0.86 -1.11
C VAL A 146 2.76 -0.30 -1.53
N ASP A 147 2.23 -1.51 -1.42
CA ASP A 147 2.89 -2.75 -1.81
C ASP A 147 2.06 -3.56 -2.82
N ASP A 148 0.91 -3.02 -3.22
CA ASP A 148 -0.02 -3.63 -4.16
C ASP A 148 -0.50 -2.66 -5.25
N TYR A 149 -1.17 -3.14 -6.28
CA TYR A 149 -1.82 -2.32 -7.30
C TYR A 149 -3.13 -2.97 -7.80
N GLY A 150 -3.95 -2.20 -8.52
CA GLY A 150 -5.17 -2.71 -9.14
C GLY A 150 -5.53 -1.93 -10.40
N SER A 151 -6.13 -2.61 -11.39
CA SER A 151 -6.48 -2.02 -12.70
C SER A 151 -7.43 -0.82 -12.58
N ALA A 152 -8.35 -0.84 -11.62
CA ALA A 152 -9.27 0.28 -11.36
C ALA A 152 -8.55 1.54 -10.88
N LEU A 153 -7.40 1.39 -10.22
CA LEU A 153 -6.61 2.46 -9.60
C LEU A 153 -5.69 3.15 -10.60
N THR A 154 -5.31 2.48 -11.69
CA THR A 154 -4.42 3.03 -12.72
C THR A 154 -5.00 4.29 -13.35
N GLY A 155 -4.15 5.32 -13.46
CA GLY A 155 -4.46 6.67 -13.89
C GLY A 155 -5.15 7.53 -12.83
N THR A 156 -5.13 7.14 -11.56
CA THR A 156 -5.88 7.83 -10.50
C THR A 156 -5.05 8.09 -9.25
N ASN A 157 -5.48 9.06 -8.44
CA ASN A 157 -4.93 9.34 -7.12
C ASN A 157 -5.61 8.54 -6.01
N THR A 158 -6.46 7.56 -6.35
CA THR A 158 -7.14 6.70 -5.38
C THR A 158 -6.14 5.75 -4.71
N VAL A 159 -6.32 5.52 -3.41
CA VAL A 159 -5.67 4.43 -2.68
C VAL A 159 -6.69 3.42 -2.18
N ASP A 160 -6.39 2.14 -2.27
CA ASP A 160 -7.25 1.06 -1.81
C ASP A 160 -6.61 0.38 -0.61
N ILE A 161 -7.26 0.37 0.55
CA ILE A 161 -6.65 -0.20 1.76
C ILE A 161 -6.97 -1.70 1.88
N TYR A 162 -5.98 -2.49 2.24
CA TYR A 162 -6.22 -3.91 2.49
C TYR A 162 -7.02 -4.11 3.78
N THR A 163 -7.99 -5.03 3.72
CA THR A 163 -8.77 -5.48 4.88
C THR A 163 -8.88 -7.01 4.92
N PRO A 164 -8.91 -7.60 6.13
CA PRO A 164 -8.84 -9.06 6.28
C PRO A 164 -10.14 -9.79 5.87
N CYS A 165 -11.28 -9.09 5.78
CA CYS A 165 -12.54 -9.70 5.38
C CYS A 165 -13.54 -8.69 4.81
N LYS A 166 -14.56 -9.18 4.09
CA LYS A 166 -15.63 -8.36 3.51
C LYS A 166 -16.37 -7.48 4.54
N SER A 167 -16.51 -7.94 5.79
CA SER A 167 -17.13 -7.10 6.83
C SER A 167 -16.27 -5.86 7.13
N HIS A 168 -14.95 -6.00 7.23
CA HIS A 168 -14.04 -4.87 7.44
C HIS A 168 -14.02 -3.94 6.22
N MET A 169 -14.04 -4.51 5.02
CA MET A 169 -14.14 -3.77 3.76
C MET A 169 -15.41 -2.91 3.72
N ASN A 170 -16.56 -3.49 4.05
CA ASN A 170 -17.85 -2.80 4.08
C ASN A 170 -17.88 -1.69 5.13
N THR A 171 -17.32 -1.93 6.32
CA THR A 171 -17.24 -0.90 7.37
C THR A 171 -16.32 0.27 6.97
N TRP A 172 -15.29 0.02 6.16
CA TRP A 172 -14.52 1.09 5.55
C TRP A 172 -15.31 1.82 4.46
N GLY A 173 -15.84 1.11 3.47
CA GLY A 173 -16.56 1.71 2.34
C GLY A 173 -15.74 2.74 1.56
N ARG A 174 -16.36 3.39 0.58
CA ARG A 174 -15.73 4.47 -0.18
C ARG A 174 -15.80 5.79 0.58
N ARG A 175 -14.68 6.49 0.74
CA ARG A 175 -14.63 7.80 1.39
C ARG A 175 -13.49 8.67 0.85
N ASN A 176 -13.51 9.96 1.15
CA ASN A 176 -12.39 10.86 0.90
C ASN A 176 -11.67 11.13 2.22
N VAL A 177 -10.35 11.04 2.21
CA VAL A 177 -9.51 11.20 3.41
C VAL A 177 -8.42 12.23 3.17
N GLU A 178 -7.93 12.80 4.27
CA GLU A 178 -6.64 13.48 4.27
C GLU A 178 -5.53 12.42 4.44
N LEU A 179 -4.73 12.30 3.40
CA LEU A 179 -3.56 11.41 3.34
C LEU A 179 -2.30 12.26 3.39
N THR A 180 -1.34 11.87 4.23
CA THR A 180 0.00 12.48 4.26
C THR A 180 1.05 11.45 3.89
N VAL A 181 1.80 11.72 2.82
CA VAL A 181 2.95 10.89 2.41
C VAL A 181 4.11 11.12 3.37
N VAL A 182 4.43 10.07 4.13
CA VAL A 182 5.56 10.04 5.08
C VAL A 182 6.85 9.81 4.32
N GLN A 183 6.87 8.80 3.45
CA GLN A 183 8.04 8.44 2.65
C GLN A 183 7.60 8.05 1.24
N TRP A 184 8.29 8.56 0.24
CA TRP A 184 8.09 8.13 -1.14
C TRP A 184 8.73 6.77 -1.39
N GLY A 185 8.04 5.94 -2.17
CA GLY A 185 8.57 4.68 -2.68
C GLY A 185 9.58 4.88 -3.82
N SER A 186 9.91 3.80 -4.50
CA SER A 186 10.91 3.80 -5.58
C SER A 186 10.26 3.60 -6.95
N TYR A 187 10.37 4.62 -7.81
CA TYR A 187 9.98 4.51 -9.22
C TYR A 187 10.82 3.46 -9.95
N ALA A 188 12.13 3.37 -9.67
CA ALA A 188 13.00 2.37 -10.27
C ALA A 188 12.55 0.95 -9.93
N ARG A 189 12.23 0.68 -8.66
CA ARG A 189 11.72 -0.64 -8.23
C ARG A 189 10.32 -0.91 -8.81
N SER A 190 9.47 0.10 -8.88
CA SER A 190 8.17 0.00 -9.53
C SER A 190 8.32 -0.42 -10.99
N ALA A 191 9.20 0.26 -11.74
CA ALA A 191 9.48 -0.04 -13.14
C ALA A 191 10.09 -1.44 -13.32
N GLU A 192 11.03 -1.85 -12.45
CA GLU A 192 11.62 -3.19 -12.47
C GLU A 192 10.56 -4.28 -12.37
N ILE A 193 9.64 -4.16 -11.40
CA ILE A 193 8.57 -5.14 -11.20
C ILE A 193 7.57 -5.09 -12.37
N LEU A 194 7.13 -3.90 -12.78
CA LEU A 194 6.12 -3.72 -13.82
C LEU A 194 6.60 -4.13 -15.21
N SER A 195 7.90 -3.97 -15.51
CA SER A 195 8.51 -4.37 -16.79
C SER A 195 8.25 -5.84 -17.11
N LYS A 196 8.19 -6.70 -16.09
CA LYS A 196 7.94 -8.14 -16.19
C LYS A 196 6.46 -8.47 -16.40
N ARG A 197 5.57 -7.48 -16.30
CA ARG A 197 4.10 -7.62 -16.26
C ARG A 197 3.38 -6.77 -17.30
N VAL A 198 4.11 -6.18 -18.26
CA VAL A 198 3.56 -5.29 -19.29
C VAL A 198 2.55 -5.94 -20.25
N HIS A 199 2.39 -7.26 -20.21
CA HIS A 199 1.31 -7.94 -20.93
C HIS A 199 -0.08 -7.60 -20.35
N HIS A 200 -0.16 -7.14 -19.10
CA HIS A 200 -1.38 -6.56 -18.55
C HIS A 200 -1.46 -5.06 -18.89
N PRO A 201 -2.56 -4.58 -19.51
CA PRO A 201 -2.67 -3.18 -19.95
C PRO A 201 -2.44 -2.15 -18.85
N HIS A 202 -2.96 -2.40 -17.65
CA HIS A 202 -2.78 -1.50 -16.50
C HIS A 202 -1.31 -1.44 -16.03
N CYS A 203 -0.58 -2.56 -16.07
CA CYS A 203 0.85 -2.60 -15.76
C CYS A 203 1.67 -1.87 -16.83
N ALA A 204 1.36 -2.07 -18.11
CA ALA A 204 1.99 -1.35 -19.21
C ALA A 204 1.80 0.17 -19.10
N GLN A 205 0.59 0.61 -18.74
CA GLN A 205 0.28 2.02 -18.56
C GLN A 205 1.11 2.64 -17.42
N MET A 206 1.18 1.99 -16.25
CA MET A 206 2.00 2.47 -15.13
C MET A 206 3.49 2.49 -15.50
N TYR A 207 3.99 1.44 -16.14
CA TYR A 207 5.39 1.35 -16.59
C TYR A 207 5.74 2.49 -17.57
N ALA A 208 4.90 2.72 -18.58
CA ALA A 208 5.09 3.79 -19.54
C ALA A 208 5.04 5.18 -18.88
N ALA A 209 4.12 5.39 -17.93
CA ALA A 209 4.04 6.65 -17.18
C ALA A 209 5.31 6.91 -16.35
N ILE A 210 5.82 5.88 -15.65
CA ILE A 210 7.07 5.99 -14.88
C ILE A 210 8.24 6.35 -15.80
N ASN A 211 8.38 5.68 -16.95
CA ASN A 211 9.47 5.96 -17.89
C ASN A 211 9.41 7.39 -18.45
N ARG A 212 8.21 7.96 -18.66
CA ARG A 212 8.05 9.37 -19.06
C ARG A 212 8.51 10.33 -17.96
N LEU A 213 8.18 10.03 -16.70
CA LEU A 213 8.59 10.84 -15.55
C LEU A 213 10.11 10.83 -15.38
N THR A 214 10.74 9.65 -15.46
CA THR A 214 12.19 9.52 -15.27
C THR A 214 12.98 10.15 -16.41
N SER A 215 12.53 10.01 -17.67
CA SER A 215 13.16 10.64 -18.82
C SER A 215 13.05 12.17 -18.79
N GLY A 216 11.94 12.72 -18.28
CA GLY A 216 11.79 14.15 -18.08
C GLY A 216 12.73 14.71 -16.99
N GLN A 217 13.02 13.93 -15.95
CA GLN A 217 13.95 14.32 -14.89
C GLN A 217 15.39 14.36 -15.39
N THR A 218 15.86 13.34 -16.12
CA THR A 218 17.22 13.32 -16.68
C THR A 218 17.43 14.45 -17.68
N ALA A 219 16.46 14.75 -18.54
CA ALA A 219 16.54 15.88 -19.46
C ALA A 219 16.65 17.24 -18.72
N SER A 220 15.94 17.42 -17.60
CA SER A 220 15.99 18.66 -16.81
C SER A 220 17.32 18.86 -16.07
N THR A 221 17.99 17.78 -15.67
CA THR A 221 19.30 17.83 -14.99
C THR A 221 20.43 18.05 -15.98
N ALA A 222 20.33 17.53 -17.20
CA ALA A 222 21.35 17.70 -18.25
C ALA A 222 21.34 19.10 -18.90
N ALA A 223 20.26 19.86 -18.73
CA ALA A 223 20.11 21.22 -19.28
C ALA A 223 20.52 22.34 -18.28
N ARG A 224 21.09 21.98 -17.12
CA ARG A 224 21.62 22.89 -16.10
C ARG A 224 23.13 22.77 -16.02
#